data_AF-A0A1S7NMK0-F1
#
_entry.id   AF-A0A1S7NMK0-F1
#
_cell.length_a   1.000
_cell.length_b   1.000
_cell.length_c   1.000
_cell.angle_alpha   90.00
_cell.angle_beta   90.00
_cell.angle_gamma   90.00
#
_symmetry.space_group_name_H-M   'P 1'
#
loop_
_entity.id
_entity.type
_entity.pdbx_description
1 polymer ?
#
loop_
_entity_poly.entity_id
_entity_poly.type
_entity_poly.pdbx_seq_one_letter_code
_entity_poly.pdbx_strand_id
1 'polypeptide(L)'
;MVHVEVSPKLKEDAAHLAIAATHVGQAHIAGTGPAGRTCEQCAFWHLWKKVKVGDEVREVPADAGRFSARHKDRPGQRKDALCNKPILNKARRKIPASAVACRFFDPQQPESNS
;
A
#
# COMPACT_ATOMS: atom_id res chain seq x y z
N MET A 1 -11.44 33.09 17.21
CA MET A 1 -12.62 32.62 16.46
C MET A 1 -12.09 31.77 15.31
N VAL A 2 -12.44 30.48 15.23
CA VAL A 2 -11.93 29.57 14.19
C VAL A 2 -12.93 29.57 13.03
N HIS A 3 -12.50 30.02 11.85
CA HIS A 3 -13.29 29.88 10.64
C HIS A 3 -13.13 28.46 10.09
N VAL A 4 -14.26 27.77 9.92
CA VAL A 4 -14.31 26.47 9.23
C VAL A 4 -14.93 26.72 7.86
N GLU A 5 -14.17 26.49 6.80
CA GLU A 5 -14.69 26.54 5.44
C GLU A 5 -15.51 25.28 5.16
N VAL A 6 -16.77 25.47 4.80
CA VAL A 6 -17.72 24.38 4.49
C VAL A 6 -17.93 24.34 2.98
N SER A 7 -18.01 23.14 2.40
CA SER A 7 -18.22 22.98 0.95
C SER A 7 -19.50 23.71 0.50
N PRO A 8 -19.55 24.27 -0.73
CA PRO A 8 -20.63 25.17 -1.19
C PRO A 8 -22.07 24.63 -1.08
N LYS A 9 -22.21 23.32 -0.88
CA LYS A 9 -23.52 22.64 -0.79
C LYS A 9 -23.66 21.70 0.42
N LEU A 10 -22.79 21.79 1.43
CA LEU A 10 -22.83 20.87 2.58
C LEU A 10 -22.79 19.38 2.15
N LYS A 11 -22.18 19.08 1.00
CA LYS A 11 -22.01 17.73 0.48
C LYS A 11 -20.61 17.24 0.82
N GLU A 12 -20.49 15.95 1.11
CA GLU A 12 -19.19 15.29 1.20
C GLU A 12 -18.38 15.55 -0.07
N ASP A 13 -17.17 16.07 0.13
CA ASP A 13 -16.23 16.28 -0.97
C ASP A 13 -15.51 14.97 -1.28
N ALA A 14 -15.56 14.54 -2.53
CA ALA A 14 -14.86 13.34 -3.00
C ALA A 14 -13.34 13.43 -2.75
N ALA A 15 -12.78 14.65 -2.76
CA ALA A 15 -11.37 14.87 -2.41
C ALA A 15 -11.08 14.51 -0.95
N HIS A 16 -11.97 14.87 -0.02
CA HIS A 16 -11.80 14.52 1.40
C HIS A 16 -11.89 13.00 1.63
N LEU A 17 -12.81 12.32 0.93
CA LEU A 17 -12.91 10.85 1.00
C LEU A 17 -11.63 10.18 0.48
N ALA A 18 -11.09 10.64 -0.65
CA ALA A 18 -9.87 10.10 -1.23
C ALA A 18 -8.65 10.34 -0.31
N ILE A 19 -8.55 11.52 0.31
CA ILE A 19 -7.51 11.84 1.28
C ILE A 19 -7.64 10.95 2.53
N ALA A 20 -8.85 10.79 3.06
CA ALA A 20 -9.10 9.93 4.23
C ALA A 20 -8.78 8.45 3.97
N ALA A 21 -8.99 7.98 2.75
CA ALA A 21 -8.62 6.62 2.32
C ALA A 21 -7.11 6.45 2.05
N THR A 22 -6.34 7.55 2.02
CA THR A 22 -4.90 7.52 1.72
C THR A 22 -4.10 7.23 2.98
N HIS A 23 -3.37 6.12 3.00
CA HIS A 23 -2.48 5.80 4.11
C HIS A 23 -1.15 6.55 4.01
N VAL A 24 -0.65 7.01 5.15
CA VAL A 24 0.72 7.55 5.25
C VAL A 24 1.71 6.50 4.76
N GLY A 25 2.54 6.86 3.79
CA GLY A 25 3.49 5.95 3.14
C GLY A 25 3.00 5.36 1.82
N GLN A 26 1.77 5.66 1.39
CA GLN A 26 1.33 5.42 0.02
C GLN A 26 2.03 6.41 -0.95
N ALA A 27 2.22 5.99 -2.20
CA ALA A 27 2.90 6.81 -3.20
C ALA A 27 2.09 8.02 -3.68
N HIS A 28 0.76 7.90 -3.68
CA HIS A 28 -0.16 8.92 -4.16
C HIS A 28 -1.54 8.70 -3.51
N ILE A 29 -2.45 9.66 -3.70
CA ILE A 29 -3.84 9.64 -3.22
C ILE A 29 -4.52 8.32 -3.60
N ALA A 30 -5.12 7.64 -2.63
CA ALA A 30 -5.89 6.42 -2.82
C ALA A 30 -7.12 6.64 -3.71
N GLY A 31 -7.55 5.58 -4.42
CA GLY A 31 -8.71 5.65 -5.31
C GLY A 31 -8.45 6.34 -6.65
N THR A 32 -7.22 6.79 -6.90
CA THR A 32 -6.80 7.36 -8.20
C THR A 32 -6.25 6.32 -9.17
N GLY A 33 -6.18 5.05 -8.77
CA GLY A 33 -5.76 3.92 -9.59
C GLY A 33 -6.94 3.14 -10.18
N PRO A 34 -6.69 1.95 -10.75
CA PRO A 34 -7.74 1.12 -11.32
C PRO A 34 -8.81 0.72 -10.27
N ALA A 35 -10.07 0.73 -10.69
CA ALA A 35 -11.20 0.42 -9.81
C ALA A 35 -11.08 -0.99 -9.22
N GLY A 36 -11.38 -1.12 -7.92
CA GLY A 36 -11.37 -2.38 -7.19
C GLY A 36 -9.97 -2.96 -6.91
N ARG A 37 -8.89 -2.26 -7.28
CA ARG A 37 -7.52 -2.71 -6.99
C ARG A 37 -7.02 -2.19 -5.65
N THR A 38 -6.22 -3.02 -4.98
CA THR A 38 -5.56 -2.67 -3.71
C THR A 38 -4.05 -2.63 -3.86
N CYS A 39 -3.37 -2.02 -2.88
CA CYS A 39 -1.93 -2.00 -2.84
C CYS A 39 -1.32 -3.39 -2.76
N GLU A 40 -1.95 -4.40 -2.14
CA GLU A 40 -1.44 -5.79 -2.16
C GLU A 40 -1.18 -6.30 -3.57
N GLN A 41 -1.99 -5.89 -4.54
CA GLN A 41 -1.89 -6.34 -5.93
C GLN A 41 -0.84 -5.56 -6.74
N CYS A 42 -0.13 -4.62 -6.12
CA CYS A 42 0.83 -3.73 -6.76
C CYS A 42 2.26 -4.29 -6.65
N ALA A 43 3.02 -4.25 -7.75
CA ALA A 43 4.42 -4.68 -7.82
C ALA A 43 5.33 -3.88 -6.86
N PHE A 44 4.93 -2.65 -6.51
CA PHE A 44 5.66 -1.83 -5.54
C PHE A 44 5.32 -2.13 -4.08
N TRP A 45 4.30 -2.94 -3.79
CA TRP A 45 3.93 -3.27 -2.42
C TRP A 45 4.60 -4.55 -1.98
N HIS A 46 5.71 -4.43 -1.26
CA HIS A 46 6.47 -5.59 -0.81
C HIS A 46 7.40 -5.22 0.35
N LEU A 47 8.00 -6.25 0.96
CA LEU A 47 9.14 -6.10 1.84
C LEU A 47 10.42 -6.41 1.07
N TRP A 48 11.56 -6.00 1.61
CA TRP A 48 12.88 -6.40 1.11
C TRP A 48 13.38 -7.56 1.95
N LYS A 49 13.75 -8.65 1.29
CA LYS A 49 14.35 -9.82 1.93
C LYS A 49 15.80 -9.93 1.49
N LYS A 50 16.70 -10.09 2.45
CA LYS A 50 18.11 -10.40 2.19
C LYS A 50 18.24 -11.90 1.88
N VAL A 51 18.80 -12.23 0.72
CA VAL A 51 19.05 -13.60 0.27
C VAL A 51 20.54 -13.73 -0.05
N LYS A 52 21.15 -14.81 0.43
CA LYS A 52 22.55 -15.15 0.12
C LYS A 52 22.59 -15.89 -1.22
N VAL A 53 23.35 -15.39 -2.19
CA VAL A 53 23.57 -16.01 -3.50
C VAL A 53 25.07 -16.17 -3.67
N GLY A 54 25.58 -17.40 -3.50
CA GLY A 54 27.03 -17.62 -3.36
C GLY A 54 27.56 -16.95 -2.09
N ASP A 55 28.57 -16.09 -2.22
CA ASP A 55 29.11 -15.29 -1.10
C ASP A 55 28.53 -13.87 -1.00
N GLU A 56 27.61 -13.49 -1.89
CA GLU A 56 26.98 -12.16 -1.87
C GLU A 56 25.61 -12.18 -1.17
N VAL A 57 25.26 -11.07 -0.50
CA VAL A 57 23.92 -10.83 0.04
C VAL A 57 23.20 -9.83 -0.86
N ARG A 58 22.09 -10.24 -1.46
CA ARG A 58 21.25 -9.39 -2.32
C ARG A 58 19.88 -9.15 -1.67
N GLU A 59 19.32 -7.96 -1.86
CA GLU A 59 17.95 -7.65 -1.45
C GLU A 59 17.00 -7.93 -2.61
N VAL A 60 16.01 -8.79 -2.37
CA VAL A 60 14.97 -9.13 -3.35
C VAL A 60 13.60 -8.72 -2.82
N PRO A 61 12.68 -8.28 -3.69
CA PRO A 61 11.29 -8.10 -3.33
C PRO A 61 10.71 -9.41 -2.78
N ALA A 62 9.97 -9.32 -1.67
CA ALA A 62 9.31 -10.45 -1.07
C ALA A 62 7.94 -10.06 -0.54
N ASP A 63 7.01 -11.00 -0.65
CA ASP A 63 5.70 -10.94 -0.02
C ASP A 63 5.81 -10.62 1.47
N ALA A 64 4.88 -9.80 1.97
CA ALA A 64 4.80 -9.48 3.40
C ALA A 64 4.42 -10.70 4.27
N GLY A 65 3.97 -11.79 3.66
CA GLY A 65 3.47 -12.98 4.34
C GLY A 65 2.12 -12.74 5.03
N ARG A 66 1.71 -13.71 5.84
CA ARG A 66 0.44 -13.69 6.59
C ARG A 66 0.69 -13.80 8.09
N PHE A 67 -0.22 -13.26 8.89
CA PHE A 67 -0.27 -13.51 10.32
C PHE A 67 -0.63 -14.97 10.61
N SER A 68 -0.21 -15.48 11.77
CA SER A 68 -0.58 -16.83 12.19
C SER A 68 -2.09 -16.96 12.40
N ALA A 69 -2.61 -18.19 12.33
CA ALA A 69 -4.02 -18.46 12.61
C ALA A 69 -4.43 -18.07 14.04
N ARG A 70 -3.47 -17.96 14.97
CA ARG A 70 -3.68 -17.58 16.37
C ARG A 70 -3.47 -16.08 16.63
N HIS A 71 -3.29 -15.26 15.61
CA HIS A 71 -3.08 -13.82 15.80
C HIS A 71 -4.33 -13.18 16.39
N LYS A 72 -4.16 -12.41 17.46
CA LYS A 72 -5.26 -11.87 18.28
C LYS A 72 -6.29 -11.08 17.47
N ASP A 73 -5.84 -10.19 16.59
CA ASP A 73 -6.73 -9.22 15.94
C ASP A 73 -6.91 -9.44 14.42
N ARG A 74 -6.03 -10.23 13.79
CA ARG A 74 -5.89 -10.33 12.32
C ARG A 74 -5.45 -11.74 11.89
N PRO A 75 -6.12 -12.81 12.36
CA PRO A 75 -5.70 -14.17 12.05
C PRO A 75 -5.72 -14.44 10.53
N GLY A 76 -4.63 -14.99 10.00
CA GLY A 76 -4.51 -15.36 8.57
C GLY A 76 -4.47 -14.20 7.57
N GLN A 77 -4.67 -12.95 8.01
CA GLN A 77 -4.60 -11.79 7.13
C GLN A 77 -3.18 -11.53 6.66
N ARG A 78 -3.04 -10.91 5.49
CA ARG A 78 -1.76 -10.42 4.98
C ARG A 78 -1.20 -9.36 5.92
N LYS A 79 0.10 -9.45 6.17
CA LYS A 79 0.83 -8.43 6.94
C LYS A 79 1.01 -7.17 6.09
N ASP A 80 1.20 -6.04 6.75
CA ASP A 80 1.37 -4.77 6.06
C ASP A 80 2.79 -4.64 5.47
N ALA A 81 2.90 -4.01 4.30
CA ALA A 81 4.16 -3.83 3.56
C ALA A 81 4.43 -2.36 3.23
N LEU A 82 5.62 -2.09 2.68
CA LEU A 82 5.96 -0.75 2.20
C LEU A 82 5.51 -0.60 0.75
N CYS A 83 5.09 0.62 0.38
CA CYS A 83 5.11 1.02 -1.03
C CYS A 83 6.53 1.45 -1.41
N ASN A 84 7.17 0.73 -2.34
CA ASN A 84 8.56 0.96 -2.78
C ASN A 84 8.67 1.73 -4.10
N LYS A 85 7.59 2.38 -4.55
CA LYS A 85 7.63 3.31 -5.69
C LYS A 85 8.67 4.42 -5.40
N PRO A 86 9.65 4.66 -6.28
CA PRO A 86 10.70 5.64 -6.06
C PRO A 86 10.16 7.07 -6.25
N ILE A 87 9.72 7.69 -5.17
CA ILE A 87 9.21 9.07 -5.13
C ILE A 87 9.97 9.84 -4.05
N LEU A 88 10.40 11.05 -4.38
CA LEU A 88 11.11 11.94 -3.46
C LEU A 88 10.26 12.24 -2.21
N ASN A 89 10.89 12.27 -1.03
CA ASN A 89 10.27 12.63 0.26
C ASN A 89 9.05 11.79 0.67
N LYS A 90 8.81 10.65 0.01
CA LYS A 90 7.74 9.74 0.38
C LYS A 90 8.02 9.14 1.76
N ALA A 91 7.04 9.24 2.67
CA ALA A 91 7.14 8.64 3.99
C ALA A 91 7.39 7.12 3.91
N ARG A 92 8.26 6.61 4.78
CA ARG A 92 8.55 5.17 4.90
C ARG A 92 7.68 4.57 6.01
N ARG A 93 6.40 4.36 5.71
CA ARG A 93 5.42 3.72 6.59
C ARG A 93 4.76 2.54 5.88
N LYS A 94 4.42 1.52 6.66
CA LYS A 94 3.71 0.34 6.16
C LYS A 94 2.26 0.71 5.87
N ILE A 95 1.74 0.17 4.78
CA ILE A 95 0.36 0.34 4.35
C ILE A 95 -0.34 -1.02 4.30
N PRO A 96 -1.62 -1.10 4.72
CA PRO A 96 -2.33 -2.37 4.76
C PRO A 96 -2.54 -2.94 3.36
N ALA A 97 -2.64 -4.27 3.28
CA ALA A 97 -2.90 -5.01 2.05
C ALA A 97 -4.19 -4.53 1.34
N SER A 98 -5.20 -4.14 2.13
CA SER A 98 -6.49 -3.63 1.67
C SER A 98 -6.51 -2.16 1.24
N ALA A 99 -5.39 -1.42 1.37
CA ALA A 99 -5.34 -0.02 0.96
C ALA A 99 -5.70 0.14 -0.52
N VAL A 100 -6.58 1.10 -0.85
CA VAL A 100 -7.03 1.30 -2.24
C VAL A 100 -5.87 1.80 -3.10
N ALA A 101 -5.71 1.21 -4.29
CA ALA A 101 -4.63 1.53 -5.21
C ALA A 101 -4.63 3.00 -5.64
N CYS A 102 -3.43 3.52 -5.87
CA CYS A 102 -3.22 4.88 -6.36
C CYS A 102 -2.90 4.89 -7.86
N ARG A 103 -2.80 6.08 -8.45
CA ARG A 103 -2.46 6.29 -9.87
C ARG A 103 -1.16 5.60 -10.32
N PHE A 104 -0.21 5.35 -9.42
CA PHE A 104 1.05 4.67 -9.73
C PHE A 104 0.99 3.14 -9.62
N PHE A 105 -0.22 2.58 -9.51
CA PHE A 105 -0.44 1.15 -9.48
C PHE A 105 0.20 0.47 -10.70
N ASP A 106 0.90 -0.62 -10.42
CA ASP A 106 1.51 -1.50 -11.41
C ASP A 106 1.19 -2.93 -10.98
N PRO A 107 0.46 -3.74 -11.78
CA PRO A 107 0.03 -5.06 -11.34
C PRO A 107 1.23 -5.99 -11.08
N GLN A 108 1.19 -6.73 -9.98
CA GLN A 108 2.09 -7.87 -9.80
C GLN A 108 1.91 -8.85 -10.94
N GLN A 109 3.01 -9.28 -11.54
CA GLN A 109 2.98 -10.37 -12.52
C GLN A 109 2.52 -11.64 -11.79
N PRO A 110 1.60 -12.43 -12.36
CA PRO A 110 1.25 -13.72 -11.80
C PRO A 110 2.52 -14.58 -11.75
N GLU A 111 2.80 -15.19 -10.60
CA GLU A 111 3.87 -16.16 -10.46
C GLU A 111 3.58 -17.28 -11.47
N SER A 112 4.39 -17.38 -12.53
CA SER A 112 4.33 -18.50 -13.45
C SER A 112 4.76 -19.74 -12.66
N ASN A 113 3.79 -20.48 -12.11
CA ASN A 113 4.03 -21.80 -11.56
C ASN A 113 4.69 -22.66 -12.67
N SER A 114 5.98 -22.92 -12.53
CA SER A 114 6.73 -23.96 -13.24
C SER A 114 7.13 -25.03 -12.24
#